data_AF-A0A9P6YEF2-F1
#
_entry.id   AF-A0A9P6YEF2-F1
#
_cell.length_a   1.000
_cell.length_b   1.000
_cell.length_c   1.000
_cell.angle_alpha   90.00
_cell.angle_beta   90.00
_cell.angle_gamma   90.00
#
_symmetry.space_group_name_H-M   'P 1'
#
loop_
_entity.id
_entity.type
_entity.pdbx_description
1 polymer ?
#
loop_
_entity_poly.entity_id
_entity_poly.type
_entity_poly.pdbx_seq_one_letter_code
_entity_poly.pdbx_strand_id
1 'polypeptide(L)'
;MSDVKSAPHIESTTLADGVTIRINDHVYIAPEHLGEPYYVGRIMEFCTSHKSKGLQVRLAWFNRPKDVINRNLADRCLLVATMHSDINLVSSIRGKCVVTHKHYIPKDQLEDYRKKENHFYYNQLYDRYIQRVYDVVPCEIVQNVPTDILEALKERYQFIIVEQGKASDLTVARRICCICQEWCSSTASVKCAACHKSYHMACLKPPLARKPPKGFAWQCALCTRQEVLASSPSDSDMSNQNDTNKNTPKKRQIRTTRSQLPKSQAQPQQQIITSTSLTSTIKPKASHSKKMSSQKIRMTNMWPFRYFGVNTNMGDILDVDDRIYPRAKSRIGPKYQANVLDWPTITNSTLSPVSETNSLSSNKNNESKKNEKKGKSQRSSSKRSIEVNPSTTSLVDECRSPEQFIVTSVRGTEDTVTCIYRPDILSDEQLDDYMNQVKKLNNVSLASHSSDLMDRALQELEQSQYHTDIAFEKMARLDQDDFNYITDWSKQEIYAFEQSIREHGHDLNYAKKSI
;
A
#
# COMPACT_ATOMS: atom_id res chain seq x y z
N MET A 1 9.56 -27.97 0.77
CA MET A 1 8.84 -27.72 2.04
C MET A 1 9.84 -27.88 3.18
N SER A 2 9.93 -26.92 4.09
CA SER A 2 10.83 -27.01 5.25
C SER A 2 10.35 -28.12 6.20
N ASP A 3 11.21 -29.12 6.49
CA ASP A 3 10.94 -30.28 7.37
C ASP A 3 10.78 -29.94 8.87
N VAL A 4 10.49 -28.68 9.18
CA VAL A 4 10.38 -28.14 10.53
C VAL A 4 8.93 -27.78 10.78
N LYS A 5 8.34 -28.38 11.81
CA LYS A 5 6.95 -28.14 12.23
C LYS A 5 6.96 -27.32 13.53
N SER A 6 5.99 -26.41 13.65
CA SER A 6 5.78 -25.67 14.90
C SER A 6 5.35 -26.64 16.00
N ALA A 7 5.84 -26.43 17.22
CA ALA A 7 5.51 -27.22 18.41
C ALA A 7 4.71 -26.34 19.40
N PRO A 8 3.41 -26.08 19.11
CA PRO A 8 2.63 -25.09 19.85
C PRO A 8 2.38 -25.45 21.32
N HIS A 9 2.55 -26.73 21.69
CA HIS A 9 2.40 -27.23 23.06
C HIS A 9 3.62 -26.91 23.95
N ILE A 10 4.73 -26.44 23.37
CA ILE A 10 5.95 -26.09 24.11
C ILE A 10 6.02 -24.57 24.21
N GLU A 11 5.73 -24.04 25.41
CA GLU A 11 5.84 -22.59 25.68
C GLU A 11 7.15 -22.21 26.37
N SER A 12 7.84 -23.19 26.96
CA SER A 12 9.09 -23.00 27.68
C SER A 12 9.96 -24.25 27.68
N THR A 13 11.27 -24.07 27.81
CA THR A 13 12.24 -25.17 27.96
C THR A 13 13.39 -24.73 28.86
N THR A 14 14.13 -25.67 29.42
CA THR A 14 15.28 -25.41 30.31
C THR A 14 16.57 -25.72 29.57
N LEU A 15 17.48 -24.75 29.57
CA LEU A 15 18.80 -24.86 28.99
C LEU A 15 19.72 -25.72 29.86
N ALA A 16 20.87 -26.13 29.31
CA ALA A 16 21.85 -26.98 30.01
C ALA A 16 22.45 -26.33 31.27
N ASP A 17 22.44 -25.00 31.34
CA ASP A 17 22.87 -24.20 32.49
C ASP A 17 21.79 -24.06 33.58
N GLY A 18 20.63 -24.68 33.40
CA GLY A 18 19.48 -24.62 34.30
C GLY A 18 18.57 -23.40 34.09
N VAL A 19 18.86 -22.52 33.12
CA VAL A 19 18.04 -21.34 32.84
C VAL A 19 16.81 -21.73 32.01
N THR A 20 15.61 -21.50 32.54
CA THR A 20 14.35 -21.72 31.79
C THR A 20 14.05 -20.55 30.86
N ILE A 21 13.98 -20.80 29.55
CA ILE A 21 13.60 -19.85 28.51
C ILE A 21 12.13 -20.04 28.09
N ARG A 22 11.45 -18.94 27.73
CA ARG A 22 10.04 -18.93 27.31
C ARG A 22 9.86 -18.21 25.97
N ILE A 23 8.70 -18.41 25.34
CA ILE A 23 8.29 -17.60 24.19
C ILE A 23 8.31 -16.11 24.57
N ASN A 24 8.82 -15.28 23.66
CA ASN A 24 9.09 -13.84 23.82
C ASN A 24 10.28 -13.44 24.71
N ASP A 25 11.01 -14.39 25.31
CA ASP A 25 12.29 -14.06 25.92
C ASP A 25 13.31 -13.65 24.85
N HIS A 26 14.21 -12.74 25.22
CA HIS A 26 15.37 -12.41 24.39
C HIS A 26 16.57 -13.23 24.84
N VAL A 27 17.32 -13.75 23.88
CA VAL A 27 18.41 -14.69 24.12
C VAL A 27 19.65 -14.34 23.30
N TYR A 28 20.80 -14.76 23.83
CA TYR A 28 22.06 -14.78 23.11
C TYR A 28 22.25 -16.08 22.35
N ILE A 29 22.71 -15.97 21.11
CA ILE A 29 23.09 -17.11 20.27
C ILE A 29 24.58 -17.03 19.97
N ALA A 30 25.23 -18.20 20.00
CA ALA A 30 26.63 -18.33 19.60
C ALA A 30 26.87 -17.76 18.19
N PRO A 31 27.91 -16.92 17.98
CA PRO A 31 28.28 -16.48 16.65
C PRO A 31 28.86 -17.65 15.84
N GLU A 32 28.89 -17.49 14.52
CA GLU A 32 29.51 -18.46 13.62
C GLU A 32 31.05 -18.36 13.66
N HIS A 33 31.58 -17.14 13.80
CA HIS A 33 33.02 -16.89 13.85
C HIS A 33 33.48 -16.54 15.27
N LEU A 34 34.65 -17.07 15.66
CA LEU A 34 35.28 -16.77 16.94
C LEU A 34 35.73 -15.30 16.98
N GLY A 35 35.46 -14.61 18.09
CA GLY A 35 35.80 -13.20 18.28
C GLY A 35 34.67 -12.22 17.95
N GLU A 36 33.58 -12.69 17.36
CA GLU A 36 32.37 -11.89 17.16
C GLU A 36 31.49 -11.85 18.42
N PRO A 37 30.75 -10.76 18.64
CA PRO A 37 29.80 -10.69 19.74
C PRO A 37 28.63 -11.66 19.50
N TYR A 38 28.07 -12.21 20.58
CA TYR A 38 26.85 -13.03 20.49
C TYR A 38 25.73 -12.30 19.72
N TYR A 39 25.03 -13.06 18.88
CA TYR A 39 23.81 -12.62 18.22
C TYR A 39 22.68 -12.52 19.23
N VAL A 40 21.72 -11.63 18.96
CA VAL A 40 20.58 -11.37 19.85
C VAL A 40 19.29 -11.66 19.09
N GLY A 41 18.41 -12.47 19.68
CA GLY A 41 17.12 -12.79 19.09
C GLY A 41 16.01 -12.91 20.13
N ARG A 42 14.76 -12.68 19.71
CA ARG A 42 13.56 -12.97 20.49
C ARG A 42 13.02 -14.34 20.08
N ILE A 43 12.70 -15.18 21.06
CA ILE A 43 12.05 -16.47 20.82
C ILE A 43 10.62 -16.23 20.30
N MET A 44 10.35 -16.64 19.06
CA MET A 44 9.02 -16.56 18.47
C MET A 44 8.19 -17.80 18.79
N GLU A 45 8.77 -18.98 18.59
CA GLU A 45 8.13 -20.27 18.83
C GLU A 45 9.19 -21.36 18.98
N PHE A 46 8.80 -22.48 19.58
CA PHE A 46 9.58 -23.71 19.56
C PHE A 46 9.13 -24.58 18.38
N CYS A 47 10.09 -25.30 17.80
CA CYS A 47 9.87 -26.12 16.62
C CYS A 47 10.47 -27.51 16.82
N THR A 48 9.92 -28.49 16.11
CA THR A 48 10.46 -29.85 16.05
C THR A 48 10.71 -30.24 14.59
N SER A 49 11.65 -31.15 14.38
CA SER A 49 11.95 -31.67 13.05
C SER A 49 12.04 -33.19 13.10
N HIS A 50 11.55 -33.85 12.05
CA HIS A 50 11.65 -35.30 11.94
C HIS A 50 13.07 -35.79 11.62
N LYS A 51 13.92 -34.92 11.03
CA LYS A 51 15.29 -35.27 10.60
C LYS A 51 16.36 -35.00 11.64
N SER A 52 16.15 -34.01 12.52
CA SER A 52 17.12 -33.64 13.56
C SER A 52 16.58 -33.99 14.94
N LYS A 53 17.37 -34.75 15.70
CA LYS A 53 17.05 -35.06 17.10
C LYS A 53 17.34 -33.81 17.94
N GLY A 54 16.28 -33.13 18.38
CA GLY A 54 16.41 -32.00 19.31
C GLY A 54 15.32 -30.96 19.13
N LEU A 55 15.06 -30.20 20.20
CA LEU A 55 14.16 -29.06 20.16
C LEU A 55 14.84 -27.90 19.41
N GLN A 56 14.12 -27.33 18.46
CA GLN A 56 14.52 -26.15 17.71
C GLN A 56 13.73 -24.93 18.17
N VAL A 57 14.21 -23.75 17.82
CA VAL A 57 13.60 -22.48 18.17
C VAL A 57 13.64 -21.54 16.98
N ARG A 58 12.51 -20.92 16.66
CA ARG A 58 12.46 -19.83 15.70
C ARG A 58 12.75 -18.52 16.41
N LEU A 59 13.74 -17.78 15.92
CA LEU A 59 14.19 -16.53 16.52
C LEU A 59 13.89 -15.36 15.59
N ALA A 60 13.34 -14.28 16.13
CA ALA A 60 13.29 -12.97 15.49
C ALA A 60 14.57 -12.21 15.83
N TRP A 61 15.37 -11.86 14.83
CA TRP A 61 16.70 -11.30 15.06
C TRP A 61 16.72 -9.81 15.41
N PHE A 62 17.77 -9.41 16.12
CA PHE A 62 18.20 -8.03 16.30
C PHE A 62 19.65 -7.91 15.84
N ASN A 63 19.92 -6.93 14.99
CA ASN A 63 21.26 -6.69 14.44
C ASN A 63 21.94 -5.56 15.21
N ARG A 64 23.27 -5.58 15.31
CA ARG A 64 24.00 -4.40 15.79
C ARG A 64 24.06 -3.39 14.64
N PRO A 65 24.02 -2.08 14.91
CA PRO A 65 24.04 -1.08 13.85
C PRO A 65 25.21 -1.26 12.90
N LYS A 66 26.42 -1.58 13.40
CA LYS A 66 27.62 -1.82 12.60
C LYS A 66 27.48 -2.95 11.56
N ASP A 67 26.58 -3.91 11.79
CA ASP A 67 26.41 -5.09 10.94
C ASP A 67 25.49 -4.82 9.74
N VAL A 68 24.61 -3.81 9.83
CA VAL A 68 23.55 -3.54 8.84
C VAL A 68 23.49 -2.11 8.35
N ILE A 69 23.93 -1.16 9.15
CA ILE A 69 23.98 0.26 8.83
C ILE A 69 25.47 0.59 8.76
N ASN A 70 25.96 0.97 7.58
CA ASN A 70 27.37 1.35 7.37
C ASN A 70 27.69 2.70 8.05
N ARG A 71 27.56 2.74 9.38
CA ARG A 71 27.80 3.84 10.29
C ARG A 71 28.39 3.24 11.56
N ASN A 72 29.63 3.61 11.87
CA ASN A 72 30.23 3.31 13.16
C ASN A 72 29.49 4.11 14.25
N LEU A 73 28.50 3.47 14.86
CA LEU A 73 27.80 3.94 16.05
C LEU A 73 28.55 3.41 17.27
N ALA A 74 28.92 4.32 18.19
CA ALA A 74 29.70 3.98 19.38
C ALA A 74 28.90 3.19 20.43
N ASP A 75 27.57 3.20 20.37
CA ASP A 75 26.72 2.61 21.40
C ASP A 75 26.66 1.07 21.27
N ARG A 76 27.22 0.38 22.26
CA ARG A 76 27.28 -1.09 22.33
C ARG A 76 25.94 -1.74 22.70
N CYS A 77 25.06 -0.99 23.37
CA CYS A 77 23.75 -1.46 23.84
C CYS A 77 22.64 -1.22 22.80
N LEU A 78 22.91 -0.42 21.78
CA LEU A 78 21.97 -0.15 20.69
C LEU A 78 21.89 -1.33 19.74
N LEU A 79 20.67 -1.78 19.50
CA LEU A 79 20.31 -2.78 18.48
C LEU A 79 19.34 -2.18 17.47
N VAL A 80 19.22 -2.85 16.34
CA VAL A 80 18.26 -2.56 15.28
C VAL A 80 17.39 -3.80 15.10
N ALA A 81 16.08 -3.66 15.27
CA ALA A 81 15.15 -4.76 15.04
C ALA A 81 15.14 -5.14 13.55
N THR A 82 14.76 -6.37 13.23
CA THR A 82 14.48 -6.79 11.85
C THR A 82 13.24 -7.68 11.82
N MET A 83 12.48 -7.65 10.72
CA MET A 83 11.39 -8.60 10.46
C MET A 83 11.92 -9.83 9.74
N HIS A 84 12.99 -10.43 10.29
CA HIS A 84 13.65 -11.63 9.76
C HIS A 84 13.70 -12.70 10.85
N SER A 85 13.39 -13.94 10.49
CA SER A 85 13.37 -15.06 11.42
C SER A 85 14.07 -16.29 10.85
N ASP A 86 14.88 -16.94 11.67
CA ASP A 86 15.51 -18.23 11.34
C ASP A 86 15.31 -19.26 12.45
N ILE A 87 15.51 -20.53 12.10
CA ILE A 87 15.40 -21.66 13.02
C ILE A 87 16.81 -22.05 13.49
N ASN A 88 16.97 -22.19 14.80
CA ASN A 88 18.21 -22.59 15.45
C ASN A 88 17.95 -23.73 16.44
N LEU A 89 19.00 -24.46 16.82
CA LEU A 89 18.91 -25.44 17.90
C LEU A 89 18.79 -24.72 19.25
N VAL A 90 17.99 -25.26 20.17
CA VAL A 90 17.90 -24.72 21.54
C VAL A 90 19.27 -24.77 22.25
N SER A 91 20.11 -25.75 21.93
CA SER A 91 21.48 -25.86 22.46
C SER A 91 22.42 -24.74 22.01
N SER A 92 22.10 -23.99 20.95
CA SER A 92 22.89 -22.84 20.50
C SER A 92 22.69 -21.58 21.37
N ILE A 93 21.66 -21.58 22.22
CA ILE A 93 21.38 -20.50 23.16
C ILE A 93 22.42 -20.50 24.28
N ARG A 94 23.03 -19.33 24.52
CA ARG A 94 24.08 -19.14 25.52
C ARG A 94 23.62 -18.41 26.78
N GLY A 95 22.45 -17.78 26.75
CA GLY A 95 21.88 -17.11 27.90
C GLY A 95 20.74 -16.18 27.54
N LYS A 96 20.12 -15.59 28.56
CA LYS A 96 19.06 -14.58 28.40
C LYS A 96 19.62 -13.16 28.38
N CYS A 97 18.90 -12.28 27.67
CA CYS A 97 19.10 -10.85 27.71
C CYS A 97 17.76 -10.12 27.71
N VAL A 98 17.79 -8.79 27.80
CA VAL A 98 16.61 -7.94 27.77
C VAL A 98 16.78 -6.92 26.65
N VAL A 99 15.83 -6.89 25.72
CA VAL A 99 15.79 -5.89 24.65
C VAL A 99 14.53 -5.03 24.82
N THR A 100 14.72 -3.75 25.08
CA THR A 100 13.62 -2.82 25.38
C THR A 100 13.53 -1.71 24.33
N HIS A 101 12.32 -1.36 23.90
CA HIS A 101 12.16 -0.19 23.02
C HIS A 101 12.52 1.09 23.77
N LYS A 102 13.26 2.01 23.13
CA LYS A 102 13.77 3.25 23.73
C LYS A 102 12.68 4.10 24.41
N HIS A 103 11.43 4.05 23.93
CA HIS A 103 10.30 4.77 24.52
C HIS A 103 10.02 4.37 25.97
N TYR A 104 10.21 3.09 26.31
CA TYR A 104 9.96 2.56 27.65
C TYR A 104 11.11 2.83 28.63
N ILE A 105 12.23 3.36 28.15
CA ILE A 105 13.35 3.76 28.99
C ILE A 105 13.18 5.26 29.28
N PRO A 106 13.05 5.67 30.55
CA PRO A 106 12.99 7.08 30.91
C PRO A 106 14.19 7.83 30.34
N LYS A 107 13.97 8.99 29.70
CA LYS A 107 15.02 9.75 29.01
C LYS A 107 16.20 10.06 29.92
N ASP A 108 15.93 10.35 31.19
CA ASP A 108 16.96 10.73 32.18
C ASP A 108 17.75 9.52 32.69
N GLN A 109 17.29 8.29 32.44
CA GLN A 109 17.90 7.04 32.92
C GLN A 109 18.56 6.23 31.80
N LEU A 110 18.65 6.78 30.58
CA LEU A 110 19.23 6.06 29.46
C LEU A 110 20.70 5.71 29.72
N GLU A 111 21.48 6.63 30.31
CA GLU A 111 22.88 6.41 30.66
C GLU A 111 23.08 5.25 31.63
N ASP A 112 22.25 5.18 32.66
CA ASP A 112 22.32 4.11 33.65
C ASP A 112 21.79 2.79 33.09
N TYR A 113 20.82 2.84 32.18
CA TYR A 113 20.38 1.65 31.44
C TYR A 113 21.52 1.06 30.60
N ARG A 114 22.36 1.90 29.98
CA ARG A 114 23.54 1.44 29.19
C ARG A 114 24.62 0.77 30.02
N LYS A 115 24.69 1.04 31.33
CA LYS A 115 25.63 0.39 32.24
C LYS A 115 25.15 -0.98 32.71
N LYS A 116 23.86 -1.30 32.56
CA LYS A 116 23.31 -2.59 32.98
C LYS A 116 23.81 -3.70 32.07
N GLU A 117 24.30 -4.77 32.67
CA GLU A 117 24.69 -5.97 31.93
C GLU A 117 23.48 -6.63 31.29
N ASN A 118 23.66 -7.24 30.11
CA ASN A 118 22.63 -7.97 29.38
C ASN A 118 21.38 -7.17 29.00
N HIS A 119 21.47 -5.83 29.04
CA HIS A 119 20.39 -4.94 28.64
C HIS A 119 20.74 -4.22 27.33
N PHE A 120 19.84 -4.34 26.37
CA PHE A 120 19.90 -3.68 25.08
C PHE A 120 18.65 -2.85 24.86
N TYR A 121 18.75 -1.93 23.91
CA TYR A 121 17.61 -1.15 23.49
C TYR A 121 17.60 -0.89 21.99
N TYR A 122 16.42 -0.62 21.44
CA TYR A 122 16.24 -0.32 20.03
C TYR A 122 15.18 0.76 19.84
N ASN A 123 15.25 1.45 18.72
CA ASN A 123 14.25 2.45 18.31
C ASN A 123 13.96 2.39 16.80
N GLN A 124 14.68 1.55 16.07
CA GLN A 124 14.64 1.45 14.63
C GLN A 124 14.54 -0.01 14.20
N LEU A 125 13.95 -0.21 13.02
CA LEU A 125 13.84 -1.48 12.35
C LEU A 125 14.50 -1.40 10.99
N TYR A 126 15.37 -2.35 10.68
CA TYR A 126 15.99 -2.48 9.38
C TYR A 126 15.30 -3.58 8.58
N ASP A 127 14.90 -3.25 7.35
CA ASP A 127 14.38 -4.22 6.40
C ASP A 127 15.50 -4.67 5.45
N ARG A 128 15.77 -5.98 5.45
CA ARG A 128 16.85 -6.60 4.66
C ARG A 128 16.58 -6.53 3.15
N TYR A 129 15.33 -6.59 2.71
CA TYR A 129 14.97 -6.68 1.29
C TYR A 129 14.93 -5.30 0.62
N ILE A 130 14.37 -4.31 1.31
CA ILE A 130 14.30 -2.91 0.86
C ILE A 130 15.61 -2.17 1.19
N GLN A 131 16.43 -2.72 2.08
CA GLN A 131 17.67 -2.13 2.60
C GLN A 131 17.44 -0.73 3.17
N ARG A 132 16.39 -0.59 3.99
CA ARG A 132 15.99 0.68 4.60
C ARG A 132 15.73 0.54 6.08
N VAL A 133 15.94 1.65 6.79
CA VAL A 133 15.68 1.78 8.21
C VAL A 133 14.38 2.56 8.41
N TYR A 134 13.51 2.03 9.26
CA TYR A 134 12.23 2.59 9.67
C TYR A 134 12.28 2.98 11.14
N ASP A 135 11.55 4.03 11.51
CA ASP A 135 11.35 4.40 12.91
C ASP A 135 10.30 3.47 13.52
N VAL A 136 10.59 2.91 14.69
CA VAL A 136 9.65 2.06 15.44
C VAL A 136 8.90 2.94 16.43
N VAL A 137 7.57 2.97 16.32
CA VAL A 137 6.70 3.84 17.13
C VAL A 137 5.72 2.95 17.91
N PRO A 138 5.66 3.05 19.25
CA PRO A 138 4.64 2.35 20.05
C PRO A 138 3.22 2.77 19.66
N CYS A 139 2.31 1.80 19.51
CA CYS A 139 0.91 2.08 19.13
C CYS A 139 0.18 2.96 20.17
N GLU A 140 0.63 2.94 21.43
CA GLU A 140 0.01 3.72 22.52
C GLU A 140 0.16 5.23 22.36
N ILE A 141 1.24 5.69 21.70
CA ILE A 141 1.50 7.11 21.45
C ILE A 141 0.96 7.59 20.11
N VAL A 142 0.42 6.69 19.28
CA VAL A 142 -0.26 7.06 18.04
C VAL A 142 -1.58 7.72 18.38
N GLN A 143 -1.87 8.87 17.75
CA GLN A 143 -3.08 9.66 18.02
C GLN A 143 -3.72 10.19 16.75
N ASN A 144 -2.91 10.61 15.78
CA ASN A 144 -3.39 11.29 14.57
C ASN A 144 -3.77 10.32 13.44
N VAL A 145 -4.71 9.44 13.73
CA VAL A 145 -5.38 8.52 12.79
C VAL A 145 -6.87 8.44 13.13
N PRO A 146 -7.73 7.98 12.20
CA PRO A 146 -9.13 7.64 12.47
C PRO A 146 -9.29 6.71 13.69
N THR A 147 -10.46 6.75 14.35
CA THR A 147 -10.68 6.07 15.63
C THR A 147 -10.69 4.55 15.51
N ASP A 148 -11.44 4.05 14.54
CA ASP A 148 -11.49 2.65 14.09
C ASP A 148 -10.08 2.08 13.84
N ILE A 149 -9.27 2.83 13.10
CA ILE A 149 -7.88 2.43 12.80
C ILE A 149 -7.02 2.45 14.06
N LEU A 150 -7.19 3.44 14.93
CA LEU A 150 -6.43 3.54 16.17
C LEU A 150 -6.69 2.33 17.08
N GLU A 151 -7.95 1.93 17.21
CA GLU A 151 -8.38 0.77 17.98
C GLU A 151 -7.79 -0.50 17.40
N ALA A 152 -7.95 -0.72 16.09
CA ALA A 152 -7.41 -1.89 15.38
C ALA A 152 -5.88 -1.99 15.43
N LEU A 153 -5.16 -0.86 15.44
CA LEU A 153 -3.70 -0.81 15.63
C LEU A 153 -3.31 -1.19 17.05
N LYS A 154 -3.97 -0.59 18.04
CA LYS A 154 -3.68 -0.84 19.46
C LYS A 154 -4.01 -2.27 19.84
N GLU A 155 -5.08 -2.85 19.32
CA GLU A 155 -5.48 -4.21 19.65
C GLU A 155 -4.48 -5.27 19.14
N ARG A 156 -4.04 -5.14 17.89
CA ARG A 156 -3.28 -6.20 17.20
C ARG A 156 -1.77 -6.06 17.28
N TYR A 157 -1.25 -4.85 17.43
CA TYR A 157 0.18 -4.58 17.33
C TYR A 157 0.71 -3.77 18.50
N GLN A 158 1.91 -4.10 18.95
CA GLN A 158 2.61 -3.29 19.96
C GLN A 158 3.24 -2.04 19.34
N PHE A 159 3.78 -2.17 18.12
CA PHE A 159 4.50 -1.12 17.43
C PHE A 159 4.07 -1.01 15.97
N ILE A 160 4.08 0.21 15.46
CA ILE A 160 4.10 0.48 14.03
C ILE A 160 5.52 0.84 13.57
N ILE A 161 5.83 0.54 12.32
CA ILE A 161 7.06 0.96 11.66
C ILE A 161 6.74 1.91 10.51
N VAL A 162 7.45 3.03 10.46
CA VAL A 162 7.17 4.15 9.55
C VAL A 162 8.46 4.72 8.98
N GLU A 163 8.41 5.37 7.83
CA GLU A 163 9.60 6.02 7.26
C GLU A 163 10.17 7.07 8.21
N GLN A 164 11.49 7.26 8.16
CA GLN A 164 12.18 8.25 8.98
C GLN A 164 11.53 9.64 8.87
N GLY A 165 11.23 10.24 10.03
CA GLY A 165 10.61 11.55 10.14
C GLY A 165 9.07 11.56 10.04
N LYS A 166 8.43 10.45 9.69
CA LYS A 166 6.96 10.34 9.67
C LYS A 166 6.33 10.07 11.04
N ALA A 167 7.10 9.54 11.99
CA ALA A 167 6.63 9.28 13.35
C ALA A 167 5.99 10.51 14.03
N SER A 168 6.55 11.69 13.79
CA SER A 168 6.02 12.95 14.33
C SER A 168 4.62 13.30 13.81
N ASP A 169 4.27 12.89 12.59
CA ASP A 169 2.96 13.20 11.99
C ASP A 169 1.82 12.36 12.59
N LEU A 170 2.16 11.19 13.14
CA LEU A 170 1.20 10.24 13.72
C LEU A 170 1.02 10.40 15.23
N THR A 171 2.02 10.95 15.90
CA THR A 171 2.07 11.11 17.37
C THR A 171 1.56 12.47 17.86
N VAL A 172 1.37 13.44 16.96
CA VAL A 172 0.71 14.71 17.28
C VAL A 172 -0.78 14.51 17.59
N ALA A 173 -1.37 15.51 18.24
CA ALA A 173 -2.81 15.54 18.48
C ALA A 173 -3.60 15.34 17.18
N ARG A 174 -4.69 14.57 17.29
CA ARG A 174 -5.56 14.22 16.18
C ARG A 174 -6.06 15.47 15.45
N ARG A 175 -5.89 15.49 14.13
CA ARG A 175 -6.36 16.59 13.29
C ARG A 175 -7.79 16.34 12.85
N ILE A 176 -8.67 17.27 13.21
CA ILE A 176 -10.08 17.25 12.85
C ILE A 176 -10.37 18.48 12.00
N CYS A 177 -11.12 18.30 10.92
CA CYS A 177 -11.53 19.37 10.04
C CYS A 177 -12.60 20.25 10.71
N CYS A 178 -12.39 21.56 10.71
CA CYS A 178 -13.34 22.50 11.32
C CYS A 178 -14.70 22.59 10.57
N ILE A 179 -14.81 22.04 9.35
CA ILE A 179 -16.03 22.11 8.52
C ILE A 179 -16.85 20.84 8.67
N CYS A 180 -16.31 19.67 8.28
CA CYS A 180 -17.05 18.40 8.35
C CYS A 180 -16.87 17.65 9.69
N GLN A 181 -15.99 18.12 10.57
CA GLN A 181 -15.66 17.44 11.85
C GLN A 181 -15.06 16.03 11.71
N GLU A 182 -14.66 15.64 10.51
CA GLU A 182 -13.98 14.37 10.27
C GLU A 182 -12.46 14.51 10.39
N TRP A 183 -11.79 13.37 10.59
CA TRP A 183 -10.34 13.30 10.61
C TRP A 183 -9.75 13.73 9.26
N CYS A 184 -8.61 14.43 9.30
CA CYS A 184 -7.92 14.88 8.10
C CYS A 184 -6.42 14.55 8.13
N SER A 185 -5.95 13.89 7.07
CA SER A 185 -4.53 13.59 6.90
C SER A 185 -3.72 14.88 6.73
N SER A 186 -2.41 14.82 7.04
CA SER A 186 -1.54 15.96 6.76
C SER A 186 -1.60 16.32 5.28
N THR A 187 -1.58 15.35 4.36
CA THR A 187 -1.54 15.57 2.91
C THR A 187 -2.80 16.23 2.34
N ALA A 188 -3.98 15.91 2.88
CA ALA A 188 -5.27 16.42 2.40
C ALA A 188 -5.79 17.64 3.18
N SER A 189 -5.02 18.18 4.13
CA SER A 189 -5.42 19.31 4.96
C SER A 189 -4.47 20.51 4.92
N VAL A 190 -5.03 21.67 5.25
CA VAL A 190 -4.31 22.93 5.47
C VAL A 190 -4.63 23.47 6.87
N LYS A 191 -3.62 24.03 7.54
CA LYS A 191 -3.75 24.66 8.85
C LYS A 191 -3.82 26.18 8.68
N CYS A 192 -4.81 26.82 9.28
CA CYS A 192 -4.91 28.28 9.29
C CYS A 192 -3.77 28.89 10.12
N ALA A 193 -3.10 29.90 9.57
CA ALA A 193 -1.99 30.58 10.25
C ALA A 193 -2.46 31.44 11.43
N ALA A 194 -3.70 31.93 11.41
CA ALA A 194 -4.26 32.77 12.47
C ALA A 194 -4.89 31.93 13.60
N CYS A 195 -5.86 31.06 13.29
CA CYS A 195 -6.56 30.28 14.32
C CYS A 195 -5.99 28.89 14.59
N HIS A 196 -4.98 28.46 13.83
CA HIS A 196 -4.34 27.15 13.96
C HIS A 196 -5.26 25.92 13.81
N LYS A 197 -6.51 26.10 13.34
CA LYS A 197 -7.44 25.02 13.02
C LYS A 197 -7.09 24.36 11.69
N SER A 198 -7.43 23.08 11.57
CA SER A 198 -7.23 22.26 10.36
C SER A 198 -8.50 22.22 9.51
N TYR A 199 -8.31 22.20 8.20
CA TYR A 199 -9.39 22.15 7.21
C TYR A 199 -8.99 21.17 6.11
N HIS A 200 -9.87 20.27 5.67
CA HIS A 200 -9.64 19.55 4.42
C HIS A 200 -9.60 20.55 3.28
N MET A 201 -8.69 20.33 2.35
CA MET A 201 -8.56 21.16 1.16
C MET A 201 -9.84 21.12 0.29
N ALA A 202 -10.55 19.98 0.29
CA ALA A 202 -11.81 19.78 -0.43
C ALA A 202 -13.04 20.43 0.25
N CYS A 203 -13.03 20.57 1.58
CA CYS A 203 -14.16 21.20 2.31
C CYS A 203 -14.18 22.73 2.16
N LEU A 204 -13.08 23.33 1.72
CA LEU A 204 -13.02 24.77 1.47
C LEU A 204 -13.83 25.14 0.23
N LYS A 205 -14.39 26.36 0.21
CA LYS A 205 -15.16 26.90 -0.92
C LYS A 205 -14.48 28.18 -1.42
N PRO A 206 -13.86 28.19 -2.62
CA PRO A 206 -13.61 27.03 -3.49
C PRO A 206 -12.57 26.06 -2.90
N PRO A 207 -12.58 24.77 -3.33
CA PRO A 207 -11.63 23.79 -2.82
C PRO A 207 -10.21 24.11 -3.27
N LEU A 208 -9.24 23.92 -2.36
CA LEU A 208 -7.84 24.13 -2.67
C LEU A 208 -7.29 22.95 -3.46
N ALA A 209 -6.86 23.17 -4.70
CA ALA A 209 -6.25 22.12 -5.51
C ALA A 209 -4.85 21.70 -5.01
N ARG A 210 -4.11 22.64 -4.41
CA ARG A 210 -2.75 22.42 -3.89
C ARG A 210 -2.54 23.22 -2.62
N LYS A 211 -1.63 22.72 -1.78
CA LYS A 211 -1.23 23.45 -0.58
C LYS A 211 -0.50 24.74 -0.94
N PRO A 212 -0.60 25.78 -0.08
CA PRO A 212 0.23 26.96 -0.20
C PRO A 212 1.71 26.57 -0.29
N PRO A 213 2.49 27.19 -1.20
CA PRO A 213 3.93 26.92 -1.28
C PRO A 213 4.63 27.23 0.04
N LYS A 214 5.77 26.58 0.28
CA LYS A 214 6.60 26.85 1.47
C LYS A 214 6.92 28.35 1.54
N GLY A 215 6.71 28.95 2.71
CA GLY A 215 6.89 30.40 2.93
C GLY A 215 5.62 31.23 2.79
N PHE A 216 4.51 30.66 2.31
CA PHE A 216 3.21 31.32 2.26
C PHE A 216 2.29 30.78 3.36
N ALA A 217 1.72 31.68 4.14
CA ALA A 217 0.73 31.37 5.15
C ALA A 217 -0.67 31.43 4.54
N TRP A 218 -1.51 30.44 4.83
CA TRP A 218 -2.93 30.46 4.48
C TRP A 218 -3.77 30.79 5.71
N GLN A 219 -4.76 31.66 5.54
CA GLN A 219 -5.74 32.00 6.55
C GLN A 219 -7.13 31.54 6.09
N CYS A 220 -7.96 31.10 7.04
CA CYS A 220 -9.34 30.73 6.72
C CYS A 220 -10.21 31.98 6.53
N ALA A 221 -11.31 31.83 5.77
CA ALA A 221 -12.21 32.94 5.44
C ALA A 221 -12.73 33.71 6.67
N LEU A 222 -12.93 33.02 7.80
CA LEU A 222 -13.36 33.64 9.06
C LEU A 222 -12.29 34.58 9.63
N CYS A 223 -11.02 34.14 9.66
CA CYS A 223 -9.92 34.96 10.14
C CYS A 223 -9.63 36.13 9.20
N THR A 224 -9.65 35.90 7.88
CA THR A 224 -9.46 36.98 6.91
C THR A 224 -10.55 38.04 7.03
N ARG A 225 -11.81 37.63 7.24
CA ARG A 225 -12.91 38.59 7.48
C ARG A 225 -12.72 39.37 8.77
N GLN A 226 -12.29 38.72 9.85
CA GLN A 226 -12.04 39.38 11.14
C GLN A 226 -10.90 40.41 11.04
N GLU A 227 -9.84 40.08 10.30
CA GLU A 227 -8.72 41.00 10.06
C GLU A 227 -9.16 42.23 9.26
N VAL A 228 -10.04 42.07 8.26
CA VAL A 228 -10.63 43.19 7.49
C VAL A 228 -11.53 44.06 8.36
N LEU A 229 -12.37 43.46 9.21
CA LEU A 229 -13.23 44.22 10.14
C LEU A 229 -12.44 44.96 11.23
N ALA A 230 -11.31 44.40 11.66
CA ALA A 230 -10.41 45.06 12.61
C ALA A 230 -9.56 46.17 11.97
N SER A 231 -9.47 46.20 10.64
CA SER A 231 -8.69 47.19 9.87
C SER A 231 -9.55 48.21 9.13
N SER A 232 -10.89 48.07 9.14
CA SER A 232 -11.79 49.17 8.79
C SER A 232 -11.74 50.23 9.90
N PRO A 233 -11.43 51.50 9.58
CA PRO A 233 -11.46 52.56 10.58
C PRO A 233 -12.89 52.70 11.07
N SER A 234 -13.07 52.62 12.38
CA SER A 234 -14.29 53.08 13.04
C SER A 234 -14.39 54.59 12.81
N ASP A 235 -15.18 54.99 11.80
CA ASP A 235 -15.70 56.34 11.67
C ASP A 235 -16.64 56.61 12.84
N SER A 236 -16.05 56.95 13.98
CA SER A 236 -16.71 57.64 15.09
C SER A 236 -15.66 58.09 16.10
N ASP A 237 -14.95 59.18 15.77
CA ASP A 237 -14.99 60.35 16.66
C ASP A 237 -14.52 61.62 15.94
N MET A 238 -15.36 62.64 16.00
CA MET A 238 -15.07 63.99 15.51
C MET A 238 -14.32 64.73 16.62
N SER A 239 -13.05 65.07 16.39
CA SER A 239 -12.54 66.36 16.87
C SER A 239 -11.33 66.82 16.07
N ASN A 240 -11.59 67.95 15.42
CA ASN A 240 -10.69 68.80 14.68
C ASN A 240 -9.63 69.38 15.63
N GLN A 241 -8.34 69.13 15.38
CA GLN A 241 -7.27 70.09 15.65
C GLN A 241 -5.93 69.69 14.99
N ASN A 242 -5.34 70.70 14.35
CA ASN A 242 -3.97 70.74 13.82
C ASN A 242 -2.93 70.34 14.89
N ASP A 243 -1.90 69.58 14.54
CA ASP A 243 -0.58 70.14 14.17
C ASP A 243 0.50 69.08 13.91
N THR A 244 1.44 69.47 13.04
CA THR A 244 2.81 69.01 12.77
C THR A 244 3.35 67.61 13.15
N ASN A 245 3.83 66.92 12.10
CA ASN A 245 5.20 66.40 11.91
C ASN A 245 5.77 65.34 12.90
N LYS A 246 5.89 64.08 12.45
CA LYS A 246 7.17 63.32 12.35
C LYS A 246 7.00 61.83 11.98
N ASN A 247 7.83 61.43 11.02
CA ASN A 247 8.56 60.16 10.83
C ASN A 247 7.88 58.78 10.87
N THR A 248 8.09 58.08 9.75
CA THR A 248 7.85 56.66 9.44
C THR A 248 8.58 55.68 10.35
N PRO A 249 8.10 54.42 10.44
CA PRO A 249 8.83 53.38 9.71
C PRO A 249 7.97 52.31 8.98
N LYS A 250 8.49 51.94 7.80
CA LYS A 250 8.31 50.75 6.95
C LYS A 250 7.30 49.68 7.37
N LYS A 251 6.15 49.63 6.68
CA LYS A 251 5.27 48.45 6.58
C LYS A 251 5.62 47.63 5.33
N ARG A 252 5.99 46.35 5.51
CA ARG A 252 6.16 45.35 4.43
C ARG A 252 4.83 45.20 3.68
N GLN A 253 4.81 45.57 2.41
CA GLN A 253 3.66 45.34 1.52
C GLN A 253 3.58 43.85 1.18
N ILE A 254 2.50 43.19 1.61
CA ILE A 254 2.06 41.90 1.06
C ILE A 254 1.15 42.24 -0.12
N ARG A 255 1.59 41.88 -1.33
CA ARG A 255 0.87 42.14 -2.59
C ARG A 255 -0.28 41.13 -2.73
N THR A 256 -1.48 41.50 -2.30
CA THR A 256 -2.70 40.73 -2.58
C THR A 256 -3.23 41.11 -3.96
N THR A 257 -3.23 40.17 -4.90
CA THR A 257 -3.85 40.31 -6.22
C THR A 257 -5.38 40.33 -6.07
N ARG A 258 -5.95 41.51 -6.27
CA ARG A 258 -7.39 41.79 -6.30
C ARG A 258 -8.01 41.22 -7.59
N SER A 259 -8.59 40.03 -7.52
CA SER A 259 -9.54 39.57 -8.55
C SER A 259 -10.90 40.20 -8.28
N GLN A 260 -11.32 41.11 -9.15
CA GLN A 260 -12.66 41.68 -9.16
C GLN A 260 -13.69 40.59 -9.50
N LEU A 261 -14.76 40.49 -8.72
CA LEU A 261 -15.99 39.77 -9.07
C LEU A 261 -17.19 40.73 -8.88
N PRO A 262 -18.20 40.70 -9.77
CA PRO A 262 -19.35 41.59 -9.71
C PRO A 262 -20.32 41.22 -8.58
N LYS A 263 -21.00 42.24 -8.06
CA LYS A 263 -22.10 42.16 -7.09
C LYS A 263 -23.32 41.47 -7.73
N SER A 264 -23.83 40.41 -7.11
CA SER A 264 -25.24 40.05 -7.16
C SER A 264 -25.75 39.79 -5.74
N GLN A 265 -26.89 40.40 -5.44
CA GLN A 265 -27.56 40.37 -4.15
C GLN A 265 -28.26 39.02 -3.93
N ALA A 266 -28.03 38.40 -2.78
CA ALA A 266 -28.99 37.51 -2.13
C ALA A 266 -28.69 37.48 -0.62
N GLN A 267 -29.69 37.81 0.19
CA GLN A 267 -29.63 37.82 1.65
C GLN A 267 -29.56 36.38 2.21
N PRO A 268 -28.81 36.13 3.31
CA PRO A 268 -28.84 34.86 4.01
C PRO A 268 -29.89 34.85 5.14
N GLN A 269 -30.75 33.83 5.17
CA GLN A 269 -31.48 33.47 6.38
C GLN A 269 -30.54 32.78 7.37
N GLN A 270 -30.42 33.39 8.54
CA GLN A 270 -29.72 32.88 9.70
C GLN A 270 -30.55 31.80 10.38
N GLN A 271 -29.96 30.64 10.67
CA GLN A 271 -30.35 29.85 11.83
C GLN A 271 -29.15 29.75 12.76
N ILE A 272 -29.34 30.41 13.91
CA ILE A 272 -28.45 30.45 15.04
C ILE A 272 -28.59 29.09 15.73
N ILE A 273 -27.53 28.28 15.74
CA ILE A 273 -27.40 27.20 16.72
C ILE A 273 -26.23 27.55 17.62
N THR A 274 -26.61 27.96 18.82
CA THR A 274 -25.78 28.33 19.96
C THR A 274 -24.91 27.14 20.36
N SER A 275 -23.59 27.30 20.29
CA SER A 275 -22.63 26.31 20.75
C SER A 275 -22.42 26.51 22.25
N THR A 276 -22.99 25.60 23.05
CA THR A 276 -22.65 25.44 24.47
C THR A 276 -21.20 24.94 24.55
N SER A 277 -20.31 25.83 24.97
CA SER A 277 -18.90 25.53 25.20
C SER A 277 -18.76 24.66 26.45
N LEU A 278 -18.59 23.36 26.29
CA LEU A 278 -18.06 22.48 27.32
C LEU A 278 -16.55 22.33 27.10
N THR A 279 -15.79 23.30 27.60
CA THR A 279 -14.36 23.14 27.87
C THR A 279 -14.19 22.23 29.08
N SER A 280 -14.16 20.91 28.86
CA SER A 280 -13.58 19.99 29.83
C SER A 280 -12.06 19.97 29.62
N THR A 281 -11.37 20.82 30.38
CA THR A 281 -9.93 20.69 30.64
C THR A 281 -9.68 19.38 31.38
N ILE A 282 -9.51 18.28 30.64
CA ILE A 282 -8.93 17.06 31.17
C ILE A 282 -7.42 17.30 31.27
N LYS A 283 -6.99 17.76 32.46
CA LYS A 283 -5.58 17.72 32.87
C LYS A 283 -5.09 16.28 32.72
N PRO A 284 -4.02 15.99 31.97
CA PRO A 284 -3.43 14.66 32.01
C PRO A 284 -2.84 14.46 33.40
N LYS A 285 -3.53 13.67 34.24
CA LYS A 285 -2.95 13.16 35.49
C LYS A 285 -1.76 12.30 35.09
N ALA A 286 -0.56 12.81 35.34
CA ALA A 286 0.64 11.99 35.45
C ALA A 286 0.40 11.01 36.61
N SER A 287 0.07 9.76 36.29
CA SER A 287 -0.03 8.68 37.26
C SER A 287 0.99 7.59 36.93
N HIS A 288 1.96 7.51 37.84
CA HIS A 288 2.79 6.38 38.23
C HIS A 288 3.27 5.37 37.16
N SER A 289 4.60 5.30 37.08
CA SER A 289 5.41 4.14 36.72
C SER A 289 4.73 2.81 37.10
N LYS A 290 4.04 2.19 36.15
CA LYS A 290 3.65 0.79 36.28
C LYS A 290 4.89 -0.06 36.09
N LYS A 291 5.32 -0.70 37.17
CA LYS A 291 6.26 -1.82 37.14
C LYS A 291 5.75 -2.84 36.13
N MET A 292 6.63 -3.26 35.23
CA MET A 292 6.35 -4.19 34.14
C MET A 292 6.13 -5.59 34.70
N SER A 293 4.89 -5.91 35.10
CA SER A 293 4.47 -7.30 35.34
C SER A 293 3.55 -7.75 34.20
N SER A 294 4.06 -8.67 33.38
CA SER A 294 3.31 -9.59 32.52
C SER A 294 2.16 -9.01 31.67
N GLN A 295 2.38 -7.91 30.94
CA GLN A 295 1.48 -7.56 29.84
C GLN A 295 1.85 -8.41 28.62
N LYS A 296 0.90 -9.22 28.13
CA LYS A 296 1.03 -10.02 26.91
C LYS A 296 1.34 -9.07 25.75
N ILE A 297 2.50 -9.24 25.11
CA ILE A 297 2.92 -8.42 23.96
C ILE A 297 1.89 -8.61 22.84
N ARG A 298 1.38 -7.52 22.28
CA ARG A 298 0.40 -7.56 21.19
C ARG A 298 1.11 -7.83 19.87
N MET A 299 0.70 -8.88 19.16
CA MET A 299 1.35 -9.34 17.95
C MET A 299 0.39 -10.07 17.00
N THR A 300 0.66 -9.94 15.71
CA THR A 300 -0.02 -10.67 14.63
C THR A 300 1.03 -11.46 13.87
N ASN A 301 0.73 -12.72 13.56
CA ASN A 301 1.69 -13.65 12.92
C ASN A 301 3.03 -13.68 13.67
N MET A 302 2.98 -13.66 15.01
CA MET A 302 4.12 -13.64 15.95
C MET A 302 5.01 -12.38 15.90
N TRP A 303 4.65 -11.37 15.10
CA TRP A 303 5.38 -10.11 15.00
C TRP A 303 4.69 -8.98 15.77
N PRO A 304 5.43 -8.21 16.58
CA PRO A 304 4.89 -7.05 17.28
C PRO A 304 4.86 -5.77 16.41
N PHE A 305 5.28 -5.87 15.14
CA PHE A 305 5.47 -4.74 14.22
C PHE A 305 4.44 -4.78 13.08
N ARG A 306 3.88 -3.61 12.74
CA ARG A 306 3.08 -3.39 11.52
C ARG A 306 3.62 -2.22 10.72
N TYR A 307 3.87 -2.40 9.43
CA TYR A 307 4.18 -1.30 8.55
C TYR A 307 2.98 -0.37 8.34
N PHE A 308 3.16 0.90 8.70
CA PHE A 308 2.14 1.94 8.60
C PHE A 308 2.74 3.23 8.02
N GLY A 309 3.41 3.06 6.88
CA GLY A 309 4.15 4.13 6.22
C GLY A 309 3.40 4.75 5.04
N VAL A 310 4.13 5.49 4.21
CA VAL A 310 3.58 6.22 3.05
C VAL A 310 3.01 5.31 1.94
N ASN A 311 3.35 4.02 1.97
CA ASN A 311 2.87 3.02 1.02
C ASN A 311 1.71 2.16 1.56
N THR A 312 1.20 2.46 2.75
CA THR A 312 0.05 1.78 3.35
C THR A 312 -1.22 2.60 3.09
N ASN A 313 -2.30 1.95 2.66
CA ASN A 313 -3.62 2.58 2.73
C ASN A 313 -4.15 2.40 4.16
N MET A 314 -4.83 3.42 4.67
CA MET A 314 -5.35 3.41 6.03
C MET A 314 -6.36 2.28 6.26
N GLY A 315 -7.20 1.98 5.26
CA GLY A 315 -8.16 0.87 5.31
C GLY A 315 -7.52 -0.51 5.41
N ASP A 316 -6.29 -0.70 4.89
CA ASP A 316 -5.57 -1.98 4.92
C ASP A 316 -5.31 -2.47 6.35
N ILE A 317 -5.35 -1.56 7.34
CA ILE A 317 -5.28 -1.95 8.73
C ILE A 317 -6.50 -2.80 9.09
N LEU A 318 -7.70 -2.46 8.67
CA LEU A 318 -8.90 -3.20 9.08
C LEU A 318 -8.95 -4.62 8.53
N ASP A 319 -8.25 -4.87 7.42
CA ASP A 319 -8.05 -6.21 6.87
C ASP A 319 -7.12 -7.05 7.77
N VAL A 320 -7.59 -8.25 8.12
CA VAL A 320 -6.88 -9.21 8.98
C VAL A 320 -5.77 -9.92 8.22
N ASP A 321 -5.95 -10.14 6.92
CA ASP A 321 -5.01 -10.87 6.06
C ASP A 321 -3.97 -9.96 5.41
N ASP A 322 -4.06 -8.65 5.65
CA ASP A 322 -3.14 -7.68 5.07
C ASP A 322 -1.70 -7.89 5.57
N ARG A 323 -0.76 -7.76 4.62
CA ARG A 323 0.66 -8.00 4.87
C ARG A 323 1.26 -6.94 5.79
N ILE A 324 1.88 -7.42 6.87
CA ILE A 324 2.46 -6.56 7.92
C ILE A 324 3.81 -5.92 7.57
N TYR A 325 4.48 -6.41 6.53
CA TYR A 325 5.86 -6.05 6.18
C TYR A 325 5.98 -4.68 5.49
N PRO A 326 7.15 -4.02 5.57
CA PRO A 326 7.46 -2.83 4.80
C PRO A 326 7.15 -2.95 3.31
N ARG A 327 6.60 -1.89 2.73
CA ARG A 327 6.27 -1.82 1.30
C ARG A 327 7.11 -0.76 0.61
N ALA A 328 7.49 -1.02 -0.63
CA ALA A 328 8.11 -0.04 -1.51
C ALA A 328 7.32 0.06 -2.82
N LYS A 329 7.14 1.28 -3.32
CA LYS A 329 6.63 1.51 -4.68
C LYS A 329 7.75 1.30 -5.69
N SER A 330 7.44 0.63 -6.80
CA SER A 330 8.36 0.51 -7.94
C SER A 330 8.76 1.90 -8.43
N ARG A 331 10.06 2.13 -8.62
CA ARG A 331 10.62 3.40 -9.11
C ARG A 331 10.53 3.49 -10.63
N ILE A 332 9.37 3.16 -11.19
CA ILE A 332 9.14 3.21 -12.63
C ILE A 332 8.81 4.66 -12.96
N GLY A 333 9.65 5.33 -13.75
CA GLY A 333 9.41 6.71 -14.17
C GLY A 333 8.14 6.83 -15.01
N PRO A 334 7.47 8.01 -15.06
CA PRO A 334 6.22 8.18 -15.80
C PRO A 334 6.28 7.72 -17.26
N LYS A 335 7.45 7.86 -17.91
CA LYS A 335 7.71 7.39 -19.28
C LYS A 335 7.63 5.86 -19.47
N TYR A 336 7.72 5.10 -18.39
CA TYR A 336 7.69 3.64 -18.39
C TYR A 336 6.40 3.09 -17.76
N GLN A 337 5.42 3.96 -17.52
CA GLN A 337 4.09 3.58 -17.04
C GLN A 337 3.11 3.72 -18.19
N ALA A 338 2.16 2.79 -18.30
CA ALA A 338 1.04 2.94 -19.23
C ALA A 338 0.22 4.17 -18.82
N ASN A 339 -0.16 5.01 -19.78
CA ASN A 339 -1.11 6.08 -19.53
C ASN A 339 -2.51 5.45 -19.47
N VAL A 340 -2.88 4.98 -18.29
CA VAL A 340 -4.20 4.41 -18.05
C VAL A 340 -5.19 5.57 -18.04
N LEU A 341 -6.05 5.63 -19.04
CA LEU A 341 -7.19 6.54 -19.04
C LEU A 341 -8.06 6.21 -17.82
N ASP A 342 -8.60 7.24 -17.17
CA ASP A 342 -9.58 7.03 -16.10
C ASP A 342 -10.70 6.14 -16.66
N TRP A 343 -10.90 4.98 -16.04
CA TRP A 343 -11.92 4.04 -16.46
C TRP A 343 -13.26 4.78 -16.45
N PRO A 344 -14.02 4.83 -17.56
CA PRO A 344 -15.31 5.47 -17.56
C PRO A 344 -16.12 4.80 -16.46
N THR A 345 -16.51 5.59 -15.45
CA THR A 345 -17.34 5.10 -14.37
C THR A 345 -18.67 4.73 -15.00
N ILE A 346 -18.82 3.47 -15.38
CA ILE A 346 -20.09 2.93 -15.83
C ILE A 346 -21.01 3.06 -14.62
N THR A 347 -21.92 4.02 -14.67
CA THR A 347 -23.03 4.16 -13.72
C THR A 347 -24.04 3.04 -14.01
N ASN A 348 -23.63 1.79 -13.82
CA ASN A 348 -24.54 0.67 -13.78
C ASN A 348 -24.74 0.36 -12.31
N SER A 349 -25.97 0.63 -11.86
CA SER A 349 -26.52 0.16 -10.60
C SER A 349 -26.42 -1.37 -10.55
N THR A 350 -25.31 -1.90 -10.06
CA THR A 350 -25.22 -3.30 -9.69
C THR A 350 -25.81 -3.44 -8.29
N LEU A 351 -26.95 -4.12 -8.20
CA LEU A 351 -27.49 -4.64 -6.96
C LEU A 351 -26.43 -5.56 -6.34
N SER A 352 -25.76 -5.07 -5.32
CA SER A 352 -25.02 -5.87 -4.34
C SER A 352 -25.54 -5.49 -2.96
N PRO A 353 -25.65 -6.45 -2.02
CA PRO A 353 -26.29 -6.19 -0.73
C PRO A 353 -25.39 -5.29 0.12
N VAL A 354 -25.96 -4.15 0.52
CA VAL A 354 -25.67 -3.28 1.68
C VAL A 354 -24.20 -3.16 2.12
N SER A 355 -23.57 -2.01 1.83
CA SER A 355 -23.02 -1.10 2.86
C SER A 355 -22.58 0.24 2.24
N GLU A 356 -22.54 1.27 3.08
CA GLU A 356 -22.76 2.67 2.78
C GLU A 356 -21.66 3.41 1.97
N THR A 357 -22.13 4.47 1.33
CA THR A 357 -21.46 5.41 0.44
C THR A 357 -20.33 6.20 1.08
N ASN A 358 -19.26 6.49 0.32
CA ASN A 358 -18.78 7.86 0.19
C ASN A 358 -17.97 8.07 -1.10
N SER A 359 -18.45 9.03 -1.90
CA SER A 359 -18.08 9.34 -3.26
C SER A 359 -17.12 10.53 -3.33
N LEU A 360 -16.14 10.47 -4.23
CA LEU A 360 -15.43 11.65 -4.74
C LEU A 360 -15.10 11.42 -6.23
N SER A 361 -15.96 11.98 -7.09
CA SER A 361 -15.78 12.08 -8.53
C SER A 361 -14.99 13.35 -8.89
N SER A 362 -14.01 13.23 -9.78
CA SER A 362 -13.27 14.36 -10.35
C SER A 362 -13.58 14.48 -11.84
N ASN A 363 -14.43 15.44 -12.18
CA ASN A 363 -14.72 15.85 -13.54
C ASN A 363 -13.78 17.01 -13.94
N LYS A 364 -13.05 16.90 -15.06
CA LYS A 364 -12.47 18.04 -15.78
C LYS A 364 -12.40 17.79 -17.29
N ASN A 365 -13.32 18.41 -18.01
CA ASN A 365 -13.11 18.90 -19.37
C ASN A 365 -12.55 20.33 -19.31
N ASN A 366 -11.61 20.66 -20.19
CA ASN A 366 -11.53 22.01 -20.75
C ASN A 366 -10.70 22.03 -22.05
N GLU A 367 -11.40 22.36 -23.14
CA GLU A 367 -10.83 22.88 -24.37
C GLU A 367 -10.09 24.19 -24.11
N SER A 368 -9.07 24.50 -24.92
CA SER A 368 -8.51 25.84 -25.01
C SER A 368 -8.02 26.12 -26.44
N LYS A 369 -8.70 27.08 -27.06
CA LYS A 369 -8.38 27.68 -28.36
C LYS A 369 -7.04 28.42 -28.33
N LYS A 370 -6.28 28.25 -29.42
CA LYS A 370 -5.05 28.98 -29.77
C LYS A 370 -5.33 30.47 -29.99
N ASN A 371 -4.36 31.32 -29.62
CA ASN A 371 -4.17 32.63 -30.22
C ASN A 371 -2.67 32.89 -30.45
N GLU A 372 -2.34 33.32 -31.67
CA GLU A 372 -0.98 33.56 -32.17
C GLU A 372 -0.40 34.91 -31.71
N LYS A 373 0.93 34.97 -31.55
CA LYS A 373 1.75 36.12 -32.00
C LYS A 373 3.23 35.75 -32.17
N LYS A 374 3.75 36.14 -33.35
CA LYS A 374 5.08 35.91 -33.93
C LYS A 374 6.21 36.68 -33.23
N GLY A 375 7.45 36.14 -33.30
CA GLY A 375 8.68 36.90 -33.05
C GLY A 375 10.02 36.14 -33.12
N LYS A 376 10.50 35.89 -34.35
CA LYS A 376 11.92 35.83 -34.84
C LYS A 376 12.97 34.81 -34.31
N SER A 377 13.20 33.82 -35.18
CA SER A 377 14.41 33.15 -35.71
C SER A 377 15.84 33.50 -35.21
N GLN A 378 16.64 32.43 -34.97
CA GLN A 378 17.90 32.13 -35.69
C GLN A 378 18.19 30.61 -35.73
N ARG A 379 18.70 30.16 -36.89
CA ARG A 379 19.18 28.80 -37.32
C ARG A 379 20.48 28.42 -36.57
N SER A 380 21.04 27.21 -36.48
CA SER A 380 20.98 25.86 -37.08
C SER A 380 21.86 24.96 -36.17
N SER A 381 21.69 23.65 -35.97
CA SER A 381 22.00 22.57 -36.92
C SER A 381 21.52 21.20 -36.41
N SER A 382 21.09 20.38 -37.36
CA SER A 382 20.32 19.13 -37.29
C SER A 382 21.03 17.89 -36.72
N LYS A 383 20.24 16.96 -36.15
CA LYS A 383 20.33 15.51 -36.39
C LYS A 383 18.91 14.91 -36.48
N ARG A 384 18.74 14.07 -37.49
CA ARG A 384 17.50 13.60 -38.14
C ARG A 384 17.00 12.30 -37.49
N SER A 385 15.70 12.15 -37.29
CA SER A 385 15.00 10.85 -37.34
C SER A 385 13.63 11.09 -37.96
N ILE A 386 13.33 10.30 -38.99
CA ILE A 386 12.25 10.44 -39.95
C ILE A 386 11.05 9.66 -39.41
N GLU A 387 9.93 10.34 -39.17
CA GLU A 387 8.61 9.72 -39.06
C GLU A 387 8.01 9.63 -40.46
N VAL A 388 7.58 8.43 -40.87
CA VAL A 388 6.72 8.22 -42.03
C VAL A 388 5.37 7.73 -41.49
N ASN A 389 4.38 8.61 -41.57
CA ASN A 389 2.96 8.25 -41.56
C ASN A 389 2.62 7.54 -42.86
N PRO A 390 1.75 6.52 -42.84
CA PRO A 390 0.86 6.27 -43.95
C PRO A 390 -0.59 6.49 -43.54
N SER A 391 -1.21 7.44 -44.23
CA SER A 391 -2.63 7.74 -44.25
C SER A 391 -3.40 6.70 -45.06
N THR A 392 -4.51 6.24 -44.48
CA THR A 392 -5.83 5.92 -45.07
C THR A 392 -6.00 5.95 -46.60
N THR A 393 -6.41 4.82 -47.19
CA THR A 393 -7.46 4.61 -48.23
C THR A 393 -7.49 3.10 -48.55
N SER A 394 -8.57 2.35 -48.75
CA SER A 394 -10.03 2.53 -48.64
C SER A 394 -10.67 1.24 -49.19
N LEU A 395 -11.68 0.69 -48.50
CA LEU A 395 -12.89 0.03 -49.05
C LEU A 395 -12.65 -1.33 -49.77
N VAL A 396 -13.48 -2.36 -49.67
CA VAL A 396 -14.88 -2.57 -49.24
C VAL A 396 -15.07 -4.08 -49.11
N ASP A 397 -15.80 -4.54 -48.09
CA ASP A 397 -16.94 -5.40 -48.38
C ASP A 397 -18.09 -5.12 -47.39
N GLU A 398 -19.29 -5.17 -47.93
CA GLU A 398 -20.47 -4.43 -47.52
C GLU A 398 -21.34 -5.09 -46.44
N CYS A 399 -21.62 -4.27 -45.42
CA CYS A 399 -22.96 -3.99 -44.87
C CYS A 399 -23.82 -5.08 -44.19
N ARG A 400 -24.05 -4.84 -42.87
CA ARG A 400 -25.42 -4.69 -42.32
C ARG A 400 -25.44 -3.75 -41.10
N SER A 401 -26.02 -2.58 -41.32
CA SER A 401 -26.68 -1.60 -40.42
C SER A 401 -26.14 -1.24 -39.02
N PRO A 402 -26.21 0.04 -38.61
CA PRO A 402 -25.54 0.57 -37.42
C PRO A 402 -26.52 0.84 -36.27
N GLU A 403 -26.51 0.01 -35.23
CA GLU A 403 -26.99 0.35 -33.86
C GLU A 403 -26.82 -0.86 -32.93
N GLN A 404 -25.57 -1.24 -32.65
CA GLN A 404 -25.28 -2.07 -31.49
C GLN A 404 -24.15 -1.37 -30.74
N PHE A 405 -24.53 -0.68 -29.67
CA PHE A 405 -23.62 -0.44 -28.55
C PHE A 405 -22.83 -1.73 -28.35
N ILE A 406 -21.50 -1.66 -28.44
CA ILE A 406 -20.65 -2.73 -27.90
C ILE A 406 -20.88 -2.66 -26.39
N VAL A 407 -21.94 -3.30 -25.92
CA VAL A 407 -22.05 -3.78 -24.55
C VAL A 407 -20.89 -4.75 -24.45
N THR A 408 -19.77 -4.25 -23.94
CA THR A 408 -18.70 -5.12 -23.50
C THR A 408 -19.33 -5.96 -22.40
N SER A 409 -19.67 -7.20 -22.75
CA SER A 409 -20.31 -8.14 -21.85
C SER A 409 -19.45 -8.24 -20.59
N VAL A 410 -20.11 -8.18 -19.44
CA VAL A 410 -19.43 -8.17 -18.15
C VAL A 410 -18.70 -9.50 -18.01
N ARG A 411 -17.38 -9.46 -17.87
CA ARG A 411 -16.55 -10.66 -17.73
C ARG A 411 -17.03 -11.49 -16.54
N GLY A 412 -17.35 -12.76 -16.77
CA GLY A 412 -17.79 -13.70 -15.74
C GLY A 412 -19.30 -13.88 -15.64
N THR A 413 -20.11 -13.26 -16.51
CA THR A 413 -21.53 -13.62 -16.68
C THR A 413 -21.66 -14.88 -17.54
N GLU A 414 -22.84 -15.54 -17.47
CA GLU A 414 -23.16 -16.73 -18.27
C GLU A 414 -22.94 -16.50 -19.78
N ASP A 415 -23.14 -15.27 -20.26
CA ASP A 415 -22.88 -14.87 -21.66
C ASP A 415 -21.39 -14.87 -22.05
N THR A 416 -20.47 -14.96 -21.09
CA THR A 416 -19.01 -14.89 -21.30
C THR A 416 -18.26 -16.14 -20.81
N VAL A 417 -18.95 -17.09 -20.18
CA VAL A 417 -18.35 -18.27 -19.56
C VAL A 417 -18.96 -19.52 -20.17
N THR A 418 -18.16 -20.27 -20.93
CA THR A 418 -18.51 -21.61 -21.38
C THR A 418 -18.09 -22.63 -20.31
N CYS A 419 -19.06 -23.33 -19.72
CA CYS A 419 -18.78 -24.42 -18.79
C CYS A 419 -18.13 -25.59 -19.56
N ILE A 420 -16.88 -25.91 -19.24
CA ILE A 420 -16.14 -27.03 -19.85
C ILE A 420 -16.39 -28.33 -19.08
N TYR A 421 -16.52 -28.25 -17.74
CA TYR A 421 -16.73 -29.41 -16.87
C TYR A 421 -17.19 -28.98 -15.47
N ARG A 422 -18.10 -29.73 -14.84
CA ARG A 422 -18.39 -29.62 -13.40
C ARG A 422 -17.83 -30.81 -12.62
N PRO A 423 -17.08 -30.58 -11.53
CA PRO A 423 -16.60 -31.65 -10.66
C PRO A 423 -17.74 -32.33 -9.89
N ASP A 424 -17.45 -33.48 -9.27
CA ASP A 424 -18.30 -34.22 -8.31
C ASP A 424 -19.55 -34.92 -8.87
N ILE A 425 -19.71 -35.01 -10.19
CA ILE A 425 -20.83 -35.73 -10.83
C ILE A 425 -20.48 -37.19 -11.18
N LEU A 426 -19.23 -37.45 -11.59
CA LEU A 426 -18.65 -38.79 -11.78
C LEU A 426 -17.65 -39.09 -10.67
N SER A 427 -17.42 -40.36 -10.38
CA SER A 427 -16.30 -40.74 -9.52
C SER A 427 -14.96 -40.53 -10.24
N ASP A 428 -13.92 -40.22 -9.47
CA ASP A 428 -12.56 -40.02 -10.01
C ASP A 428 -12.07 -41.23 -10.82
N GLU A 429 -12.40 -42.44 -10.37
CA GLU A 429 -12.05 -43.70 -11.06
C GLU A 429 -12.72 -43.81 -12.44
N GLN A 430 -14.00 -43.46 -12.56
CA GLN A 430 -14.73 -43.50 -13.82
C GLN A 430 -14.24 -42.44 -14.80
N LEU A 431 -13.90 -41.26 -14.28
CA LEU A 431 -13.33 -40.17 -15.07
C LEU A 431 -11.95 -40.55 -15.60
N ASP A 432 -11.10 -41.13 -14.76
CA ASP A 432 -9.77 -41.60 -15.16
C ASP A 432 -9.85 -42.69 -16.22
N ASP A 433 -10.77 -43.64 -16.09
CA ASP A 433 -10.99 -44.68 -17.09
C ASP A 433 -11.43 -44.10 -18.44
N TYR A 434 -12.39 -43.16 -18.44
CA TYR A 434 -12.82 -42.46 -19.65
C TYR A 434 -11.66 -41.69 -20.31
N MET A 435 -10.92 -40.91 -19.53
CA MET A 435 -9.78 -40.13 -20.04
C MET A 435 -8.67 -41.05 -20.59
N ASN A 436 -8.42 -42.19 -19.95
CA ASN A 436 -7.47 -43.19 -20.44
C ASN A 436 -7.92 -43.88 -21.73
N GLN A 437 -9.22 -44.02 -21.96
CA GLN A 437 -9.76 -44.51 -23.23
C GLN A 437 -9.60 -43.46 -24.33
N VAL A 438 -9.95 -42.20 -24.07
CA VAL A 438 -9.79 -41.09 -25.04
C VAL A 438 -8.33 -40.93 -25.46
N LYS A 439 -7.37 -41.05 -24.52
CA LYS A 439 -5.93 -40.98 -24.80
C LYS A 439 -5.41 -42.06 -25.76
N LYS A 440 -6.15 -43.15 -25.97
CA LYS A 440 -5.79 -44.23 -26.89
C LYS A 440 -6.36 -44.03 -28.29
N LEU A 441 -7.21 -43.01 -28.49
CA LEU A 441 -7.74 -42.68 -29.80
C LEU A 441 -6.65 -42.07 -30.67
N ASN A 442 -6.59 -42.52 -31.93
CA ASN A 442 -5.61 -42.07 -32.93
C ASN A 442 -6.26 -41.22 -34.04
N ASN A 443 -7.51 -40.79 -33.85
CA ASN A 443 -8.24 -39.99 -34.84
C ASN A 443 -7.78 -38.53 -34.88
N VAL A 444 -7.32 -38.00 -33.75
CA VAL A 444 -6.82 -36.62 -33.65
C VAL A 444 -5.29 -36.63 -33.58
N SER A 445 -4.61 -35.79 -34.36
CA SER A 445 -3.14 -35.65 -34.35
C SER A 445 -2.62 -34.85 -33.15
N LEU A 446 -3.24 -35.01 -31.99
CA LEU A 446 -2.81 -34.38 -30.73
C LEU A 446 -2.11 -35.41 -29.84
N ALA A 447 -1.12 -34.95 -29.09
CA ALA A 447 -0.47 -35.81 -28.10
C ALA A 447 -1.47 -36.21 -27.00
N SER A 448 -1.34 -37.41 -26.45
CA SER A 448 -2.20 -37.94 -25.38
C SER A 448 -2.18 -37.14 -24.07
N HIS A 449 -1.22 -36.22 -23.92
CA HIS A 449 -1.09 -35.31 -22.79
C HIS A 449 -1.41 -33.85 -23.14
N SER A 450 -1.91 -33.57 -24.36
CA SER A 450 -2.32 -32.23 -24.75
C SER A 450 -3.50 -31.75 -23.91
N SER A 451 -3.42 -30.51 -23.42
CA SER A 451 -4.55 -29.86 -22.72
C SER A 451 -5.77 -29.76 -23.61
N ASP A 452 -5.60 -29.50 -24.90
CA ASP A 452 -6.70 -29.29 -25.84
C ASP A 452 -7.54 -30.56 -26.04
N LEU A 453 -6.86 -31.72 -26.10
CA LEU A 453 -7.52 -33.03 -26.18
C LEU A 453 -8.32 -33.31 -24.90
N MET A 454 -7.74 -32.99 -23.74
CA MET A 454 -8.38 -33.21 -22.44
C MET A 454 -9.57 -32.27 -22.23
N ASP A 455 -9.42 -30.99 -22.55
CA ASP A 455 -10.49 -29.99 -22.45
C ASP A 455 -11.66 -30.33 -23.37
N ARG A 456 -11.38 -30.81 -24.59
CA ARG A 456 -12.43 -31.27 -25.50
C ARG A 456 -13.13 -32.52 -25.01
N ALA A 457 -12.40 -33.50 -24.46
CA ALA A 457 -12.99 -34.71 -23.88
C ALA A 457 -13.93 -34.38 -22.71
N LEU A 458 -13.51 -33.47 -21.84
CA LEU A 458 -14.33 -33.00 -20.73
C LEU A 458 -15.57 -32.22 -21.21
N GLN A 459 -15.42 -31.41 -22.25
CA GLN A 459 -16.54 -30.70 -22.88
C GLN A 459 -17.57 -31.67 -23.48
N GLU A 460 -17.14 -32.73 -24.17
CA GLU A 460 -18.05 -33.75 -24.72
C GLU A 460 -18.77 -34.53 -23.61
N LEU A 461 -18.09 -34.75 -22.49
CA LEU A 461 -18.65 -35.41 -21.31
C LEU A 461 -19.71 -34.54 -20.61
N GLU A 462 -19.48 -33.22 -20.52
CA GLU A 462 -20.49 -32.26 -20.06
C GLU A 462 -21.71 -32.23 -21.02
N GLN A 463 -21.47 -32.21 -22.34
CA GLN A 463 -22.53 -32.23 -23.34
C GLN A 463 -23.31 -33.56 -23.40
N SER A 464 -22.69 -34.68 -23.04
CA SER A 464 -23.33 -36.00 -22.97
C SER A 464 -24.02 -36.28 -21.63
N GLN A 465 -24.13 -35.28 -20.75
CA GLN A 465 -24.67 -35.45 -19.40
C GLN A 465 -23.94 -36.54 -18.60
N TYR A 466 -22.61 -36.59 -18.72
CA TYR A 466 -21.73 -37.50 -17.97
C TYR A 466 -21.89 -38.99 -18.35
N HIS A 467 -22.47 -39.29 -19.51
CA HIS A 467 -22.43 -40.63 -20.10
C HIS A 467 -21.11 -40.86 -20.84
N THR A 468 -20.23 -41.67 -20.25
CA THR A 468 -18.86 -41.94 -20.75
C THR A 468 -18.84 -42.59 -22.13
N ASP A 469 -19.73 -43.55 -22.38
CA ASP A 469 -19.75 -44.31 -23.64
C ASP A 469 -20.16 -43.42 -24.83
N ILE A 470 -21.18 -42.59 -24.61
CA ILE A 470 -21.67 -41.62 -25.61
C ILE A 470 -20.62 -40.54 -25.88
N ALA A 471 -19.97 -40.04 -24.83
CA ALA A 471 -18.89 -39.06 -24.97
C ALA A 471 -17.69 -39.64 -25.73
N PHE A 472 -17.36 -40.91 -25.49
CA PHE A 472 -16.27 -41.59 -26.18
C PHE A 472 -16.59 -41.80 -27.66
N GLU A 473 -17.80 -42.24 -28.01
CA GLU A 473 -18.22 -42.37 -29.39
C GLU A 473 -18.18 -41.03 -30.14
N LYS A 474 -18.55 -39.92 -29.49
CA LYS A 474 -18.41 -38.58 -30.07
C LYS A 474 -16.96 -38.20 -30.27
N MET A 475 -16.12 -38.37 -29.25
CA MET A 475 -14.68 -38.12 -29.35
C MET A 475 -14.01 -38.93 -30.45
N ALA A 476 -14.45 -40.16 -30.70
CA ALA A 476 -13.93 -41.02 -31.77
C ALA A 476 -14.34 -40.58 -33.20
N ARG A 477 -15.33 -39.69 -33.33
CA ARG A 477 -15.79 -39.13 -34.62
C ARG A 477 -15.19 -37.77 -34.93
N LEU A 478 -14.49 -37.15 -33.99
CA LEU A 478 -13.85 -35.85 -34.20
C LEU A 478 -12.60 -35.99 -35.06
N ASP A 479 -12.37 -34.99 -35.90
CA ASP A 479 -11.19 -34.86 -36.76
C ASP A 479 -10.39 -33.59 -36.38
N GLN A 480 -9.24 -33.37 -37.05
CA GLN A 480 -8.40 -32.18 -36.79
C GLN A 480 -9.13 -30.86 -37.04
N ASP A 481 -10.11 -30.84 -37.96
CA ASP A 481 -10.96 -29.68 -38.27
C ASP A 481 -11.90 -29.29 -37.10
N ASP A 482 -12.09 -30.15 -36.09
CA ASP A 482 -12.82 -29.78 -34.88
C ASP A 482 -11.95 -28.99 -33.89
N PHE A 483 -10.64 -28.92 -34.16
CA PHE A 483 -9.63 -28.21 -33.38
C PHE A 483 -9.12 -26.95 -34.12
N ASN A 484 -10.00 -26.22 -34.81
CA ASN A 484 -9.66 -25.04 -35.63
C ASN A 484 -8.91 -23.91 -34.91
N TYR A 485 -8.91 -23.89 -33.57
CA TYR A 485 -8.16 -22.91 -32.78
C TYR A 485 -6.68 -23.32 -32.59
N ILE A 486 -6.35 -24.59 -32.81
CA ILE A 486 -4.98 -25.10 -32.77
C ILE A 486 -4.35 -24.75 -34.12
N THR A 487 -3.56 -23.68 -34.11
CA THR A 487 -2.76 -23.31 -35.27
C THR A 487 -1.47 -24.11 -35.24
N ASP A 488 -1.27 -25.01 -36.20
CA ASP A 488 0.02 -25.66 -36.41
C ASP A 488 0.96 -24.69 -37.11
N TRP A 489 2.02 -24.28 -36.40
CA TRP A 489 3.01 -23.37 -36.97
C TRP A 489 3.92 -24.14 -37.92
N SER A 490 4.03 -23.65 -39.15
CA SER A 490 5.03 -24.15 -40.08
C SER A 490 6.44 -23.84 -39.55
N LYS A 491 7.42 -24.67 -39.93
CA LYS A 491 8.83 -24.44 -39.56
C LYS A 491 9.33 -23.05 -40.00
N GLN A 492 8.75 -22.49 -41.07
CA GLN A 492 9.07 -21.16 -41.56
C GLN A 492 8.51 -20.05 -40.66
N GLU A 493 7.27 -20.18 -40.20
CA GLU A 493 6.64 -19.24 -39.27
C GLU A 493 7.33 -19.25 -37.90
N ILE A 494 7.70 -20.43 -37.39
CA ILE A 494 8.50 -20.55 -36.15
C ILE A 494 9.83 -19.82 -36.32
N TYR A 495 10.53 -20.04 -37.44
CA TYR A 495 11.79 -19.36 -37.70
C TYR A 495 11.61 -17.84 -37.83
N ALA A 496 10.59 -17.38 -38.53
CA ALA A 496 10.28 -15.95 -38.68
C ALA A 496 9.96 -15.30 -37.34
N PHE A 497 9.21 -15.98 -36.47
CA PHE A 497 8.95 -15.55 -35.10
C PHE A 497 10.22 -15.45 -34.28
N GLU A 498 11.04 -16.51 -34.25
CA GLU A 498 12.29 -16.51 -33.48
C GLU A 498 13.26 -15.42 -33.94
N GLN A 499 13.37 -15.18 -35.25
CA GLN A 499 14.19 -14.09 -35.78
C GLN A 499 13.63 -12.73 -35.37
N SER A 500 12.31 -12.54 -35.47
CA SER A 500 11.68 -11.28 -35.07
C SER A 500 11.88 -10.97 -33.59
N ILE A 501 11.84 -12.00 -32.72
CA ILE A 501 12.15 -11.85 -31.29
C ILE A 501 13.62 -11.51 -31.06
N ARG A 502 14.57 -12.08 -31.83
CA ARG A 502 16.00 -11.74 -31.73
C ARG A 502 16.28 -10.30 -32.16
N GLU A 503 15.58 -9.81 -33.18
CA GLU A 503 15.79 -8.48 -33.75
C GLU A 503 15.05 -7.37 -32.98
N HIS A 504 13.79 -7.62 -32.60
CA HIS A 504 12.86 -6.61 -32.05
C HIS A 504 12.49 -6.86 -30.58
N GLY A 505 13.02 -7.91 -29.95
CA GLY A 505 12.76 -8.24 -28.55
C GLY A 505 11.33 -8.73 -28.33
N HIS A 506 10.64 -8.20 -27.32
CA HIS A 506 9.30 -8.63 -26.90
C HIS A 506 8.16 -7.82 -27.53
N ASP A 507 8.44 -7.03 -28.57
CA ASP A 507 7.39 -6.25 -29.24
C ASP A 507 6.61 -7.14 -30.22
N LEU A 508 5.47 -7.65 -29.75
CA LEU A 508 4.61 -8.57 -30.49
C LEU A 508 4.01 -7.96 -31.77
N ASN A 509 4.00 -6.64 -31.92
CA ASN A 509 3.50 -6.01 -33.15
C ASN A 509 4.46 -6.22 -34.33
N TYR A 510 5.76 -6.25 -34.06
CA TYR A 510 6.76 -6.56 -35.09
C TYR A 510 6.78 -8.05 -35.38
N ALA A 511 6.71 -8.90 -34.35
CA ALA A 511 6.59 -10.35 -34.50
C ALA A 511 5.39 -10.74 -35.38
N LYS A 512 4.21 -10.15 -35.13
CA LYS A 512 2.99 -10.38 -35.91
C LYS A 512 3.09 -9.92 -37.37
N LYS A 513 3.97 -8.97 -37.71
CA LYS A 513 4.19 -8.54 -39.11
C LYS A 513 5.19 -9.42 -39.84
N SER A 514 6.05 -10.12 -39.11
CA SER A 514 7.12 -10.95 -39.64
C SER A 514 6.67 -12.38 -39.96
N ILE A 515 5.66 -12.86 -39.24
CA ILE A 515 4.89 -14.08 -39.49
C ILE A 515 3.74 -13.70 -40.42
#